data_AF-A0A829X866-F1
#
_entry.id   AF-A0A829X866-F1
#
_cell.length_a   1.000
_cell.length_b   1.000
_cell.length_c   1.000
_cell.angle_alpha   90.00
_cell.angle_beta   90.00
_cell.angle_gamma   90.00
#
_symmetry.space_group_name_H-M   'P 1'
#
loop_
_entity.id
_entity.type
_entity.pdbx_description
1 polymer ?
#
loop_
_entity_poly.entity_id
_entity_poly.type
_entity_poly.pdbx_seq_one_letter_code
_entity_poly.pdbx_strand_id
1 'polypeptide(L)'
;MSGNISEAGRVAEVRRSTLYLWKDTDKEFSSRWEEALEEAADALEAEARRRAIEGYDEPVTYAGRVVCDPDTGNPIVRKRYSDGLMAFLLRAHRPSRFRAGMDQDGRSGTISISISSDDSAL
;
A
#
# COMPACT_ATOMS: atom_id res chain seq x y z
N MET A 1 -3.84 1.81 -16.08
CA MET A 1 -4.96 0.84 -15.92
C MET A 1 -4.94 0.31 -14.50
N SER A 2 -6.08 -0.10 -13.92
CA SER A 2 -6.16 -0.48 -12.50
C SER A 2 -6.00 -1.98 -12.21
N GLY A 3 -6.07 -2.85 -13.24
CA GLY A 3 -6.02 -4.32 -13.07
C GLY A 3 -7.20 -4.91 -12.27
N ASN A 4 -8.22 -4.11 -11.93
CA ASN A 4 -9.33 -4.57 -11.12
C ASN A 4 -10.40 -5.26 -11.97
N ILE A 5 -10.46 -6.58 -11.86
CA ILE A 5 -11.36 -7.42 -12.64
C ILE A 5 -12.85 -7.13 -12.38
N SER A 6 -13.22 -6.78 -11.15
CA SER A 6 -14.61 -6.47 -10.81
C SER A 6 -15.06 -5.15 -11.44
N GLU A 7 -14.18 -4.16 -11.47
CA GLU A 7 -14.42 -2.90 -12.18
C GLU A 7 -14.53 -3.12 -13.69
N ALA A 8 -13.59 -3.89 -14.26
CA ALA A 8 -13.58 -4.21 -15.68
C ALA A 8 -14.87 -4.92 -16.13
N GLY A 9 -15.35 -5.89 -15.34
CA GLY A 9 -16.62 -6.57 -15.60
C GLY A 9 -17.82 -5.63 -15.57
N ARG A 10 -17.84 -4.67 -14.63
CA ARG A 10 -18.92 -3.67 -14.57
C ARG A 10 -18.94 -2.79 -15.83
N VAL A 11 -17.79 -2.33 -16.28
CA VAL A 11 -17.66 -1.47 -17.47
C VAL A 11 -18.02 -2.24 -18.75
N ALA A 12 -17.61 -3.50 -18.84
CA ALA A 12 -17.92 -4.37 -19.98
C ALA A 12 -19.31 -5.02 -19.89
N GLU A 13 -20.11 -4.67 -18.88
CA GLU A 13 -21.45 -5.24 -18.62
C GLU A 13 -21.49 -6.78 -18.54
N VAL A 14 -20.40 -7.38 -18.06
CA VAL A 14 -20.26 -8.82 -17.88
C VAL A 14 -19.94 -9.17 -16.44
N ARG A 15 -20.46 -10.32 -15.99
CA ARG A 15 -20.12 -10.83 -14.67
C ARG A 15 -18.64 -11.19 -14.61
N ARG A 16 -18.02 -10.95 -13.45
CA ARG A 16 -16.64 -11.37 -13.18
C ARG A 16 -16.40 -12.85 -13.53
N SER A 17 -17.35 -13.74 -13.22
CA SER A 17 -17.27 -15.17 -13.56
C SER A 17 -17.13 -15.42 -15.07
N THR A 18 -17.79 -14.62 -15.91
CA THR A 18 -17.73 -14.74 -17.38
C THR A 18 -16.33 -14.38 -17.88
N LEU A 19 -15.70 -13.38 -17.30
CA LEU A 19 -14.33 -13.01 -17.64
C LEU A 19 -13.33 -14.12 -17.31
N TYR A 20 -13.48 -14.79 -16.16
CA TYR A 20 -12.64 -15.95 -15.82
C TYR A 20 -12.91 -17.14 -16.74
N LEU A 21 -14.17 -17.38 -17.12
CA LEU A 21 -14.49 -18.41 -18.11
C LEU A 21 -13.75 -18.13 -19.43
N TRP A 22 -13.78 -16.90 -19.93
CA TRP A 22 -13.04 -16.53 -21.14
C TRP A 22 -11.54 -16.68 -20.98
N LYS A 23 -10.98 -16.33 -19.80
CA LYS A 23 -9.56 -16.58 -19.50
C LYS A 23 -9.21 -18.07 -19.64
N ASP A 24 -10.09 -18.97 -19.23
CA ASP A 24 -9.82 -20.41 -19.26
C ASP A 24 -10.07 -21.04 -20.64
N THR A 25 -11.03 -20.51 -21.41
CA THR A 25 -11.47 -21.12 -22.68
C THR A 25 -10.87 -20.49 -23.93
N ASP A 26 -10.46 -19.22 -23.86
CA ASP A 26 -9.93 -18.46 -24.99
C ASP A 26 -8.46 -18.07 -24.73
N LYS A 27 -7.56 -18.67 -25.53
CA LYS A 27 -6.11 -18.46 -25.40
C LYS A 27 -5.68 -17.03 -25.74
N GLU A 28 -6.31 -16.41 -26.74
CA GLU A 28 -5.97 -15.03 -27.13
C GLU A 28 -6.41 -14.07 -26.02
N PHE A 29 -7.62 -14.25 -25.50
CA PHE A 29 -8.12 -13.49 -24.37
C PHE A 29 -7.23 -13.66 -23.14
N SER A 30 -6.81 -14.89 -22.80
CA SER A 30 -5.92 -15.13 -21.65
C SER A 30 -4.58 -14.42 -21.78
N SER A 31 -3.98 -14.41 -22.98
CA SER A 31 -2.71 -13.73 -23.20
C SER A 31 -2.84 -12.21 -22.99
N ARG A 32 -3.89 -11.61 -23.57
CA ARG A 32 -4.14 -10.16 -23.42
C ARG A 32 -4.53 -9.79 -21.99
N TRP A 33 -5.22 -10.68 -21.30
CA TRP A 33 -5.54 -10.53 -19.89
C TRP A 33 -4.29 -10.47 -19.02
N GLU A 34 -3.35 -11.39 -19.24
CA GLU A 34 -2.10 -11.45 -18.47
C GLU A 34 -1.23 -10.22 -18.75
N GLU A 35 -1.10 -9.81 -20.01
CA GLU A 35 -0.42 -8.57 -20.39
C GLU A 35 -1.01 -7.33 -19.71
N ALA A 36 -2.35 -7.21 -19.68
CA ALA A 36 -3.02 -6.09 -19.02
C ALA A 36 -2.82 -6.08 -17.50
N LEU A 37 -2.65 -7.26 -16.87
CA LEU A 37 -2.34 -7.35 -15.44
C LEU A 37 -0.90 -6.92 -15.15
N GLU A 38 0.05 -7.30 -15.99
CA GLU A 38 1.44 -6.85 -15.88
C GLU A 38 1.55 -5.33 -16.08
N GLU A 39 0.88 -4.75 -17.09
CA GLU A 39 0.83 -3.29 -17.26
C GLU A 39 0.24 -2.55 -16.05
N ALA A 40 -0.79 -3.14 -15.42
CA ALA A 40 -1.36 -2.58 -14.20
C ALA A 40 -0.40 -2.69 -13.01
N ALA A 41 0.37 -3.77 -12.93
CA ALA A 41 1.40 -3.97 -11.91
C ALA A 41 2.56 -2.97 -12.08
N ASP A 42 3.03 -2.76 -13.31
CA ASP A 42 4.06 -1.78 -13.63
C ASP A 42 3.63 -0.36 -13.23
N ALA A 43 2.39 0.01 -13.52
CA ALA A 43 1.84 1.30 -13.09
C ALA A 43 1.79 1.44 -11.56
N LEU A 44 1.44 0.37 -10.84
CA LEU A 44 1.43 0.35 -9.39
C LEU A 44 2.86 0.46 -8.81
N GLU A 45 3.83 -0.22 -9.42
CA GLU A 45 5.23 -0.14 -9.01
C GLU A 45 5.79 1.27 -9.23
N ALA A 46 5.49 1.88 -10.38
CA ALA A 46 5.89 3.25 -10.67
C ALA A 46 5.37 4.24 -9.61
N GLU A 47 4.10 4.13 -9.23
CA GLU A 47 3.53 4.97 -8.17
C GLU A 47 4.14 4.66 -6.80
N ALA A 48 4.41 3.39 -6.49
CA ALA A 48 5.09 3.01 -5.26
C ALA A 48 6.49 3.64 -5.17
N ARG A 49 7.24 3.61 -6.28
CA ARG A 49 8.55 4.23 -6.41
C ARG A 49 8.48 5.74 -6.27
N ARG A 50 7.52 6.40 -6.93
CA ARG A 50 7.29 7.84 -6.80
C ARG A 50 7.05 8.22 -5.33
N ARG A 51 6.16 7.52 -4.62
CA ARG A 51 5.89 7.79 -3.19
C ARG A 51 7.07 7.50 -2.27
N ALA A 52 7.90 6.51 -2.61
CA ALA A 52 9.09 6.17 -1.85
C ALA A 52 10.19 7.21 -2.02
N ILE A 53 10.46 7.64 -3.27
CA ILE A 53 11.62 8.47 -3.62
C ILE A 53 11.27 9.96 -3.64
N GLU A 54 10.20 10.33 -4.33
CA GLU A 54 9.78 11.73 -4.49
C GLU A 54 8.83 12.18 -3.37
N GLY A 55 8.11 11.23 -2.78
CA GLY A 55 7.13 11.48 -1.74
C GLY A 55 5.78 11.97 -2.28
N TYR A 56 4.91 12.35 -1.36
CA TYR A 56 3.59 12.90 -1.62
C TYR A 56 3.27 14.00 -0.62
N ASP A 57 2.30 14.84 -0.97
CA ASP A 57 1.92 15.96 -0.15
C ASP A 57 0.86 15.47 0.84
N GLU A 58 1.18 15.57 2.13
CA GLU A 58 0.32 15.15 3.22
C GLU A 58 -0.25 16.40 3.93
N PRO A 59 -1.58 16.53 4.04
CA PRO A 59 -2.19 17.60 4.81
C PRO A 59 -1.75 17.56 6.28
N VAL A 60 -1.32 18.70 6.78
CA VAL A 60 -1.02 18.88 8.21
C VAL A 60 -2.34 18.86 8.96
N THR A 61 -2.44 18.01 9.98
CA THR A 61 -3.64 17.92 10.83
C THR A 61 -3.29 18.24 12.28
N TYR A 62 -4.21 18.91 12.97
CA TYR A 62 -4.14 19.21 14.39
C TYR A 62 -5.51 18.92 15.02
N ALA A 63 -5.53 18.16 16.11
CA ALA A 63 -6.76 17.73 16.79
C ALA A 63 -7.82 17.11 15.85
N GLY A 64 -7.38 16.31 14.86
CA GLY A 64 -8.26 15.65 13.89
C GLY A 64 -8.81 16.55 12.77
N ARG A 65 -8.36 17.81 12.69
CA ARG A 65 -8.78 18.77 11.65
C ARG A 65 -7.60 19.13 10.76
N VAL A 66 -7.87 19.30 9.47
CA VAL A 66 -6.89 19.81 8.51
C VAL A 66 -6.59 21.27 8.84
N VAL A 67 -5.31 21.59 8.95
CA VAL A 67 -4.86 22.97 9.14
C VAL A 67 -4.86 23.65 7.76
N CYS A 68 -5.59 24.75 7.65
CA CYS A 68 -5.59 25.58 6.45
C CYS A 68 -4.78 26.85 6.66
N ASP A 69 -4.22 27.35 5.57
CA ASP A 69 -3.58 28.65 5.50
C ASP A 69 -4.65 29.76 5.73
N PRO A 70 -4.42 30.71 6.65
CA PRO A 70 -5.42 31.73 6.99
C PRO A 70 -5.78 32.69 5.85
N ASP A 71 -4.85 32.92 4.92
CA ASP A 71 -5.01 33.91 3.85
C ASP A 71 -5.69 33.28 2.62
N THR A 72 -5.34 32.03 2.32
CA THR A 72 -5.82 31.34 1.11
C THR A 72 -6.95 30.35 1.37
N GLY A 73 -7.12 29.89 2.62
CA GLY A 73 -8.07 28.84 2.99
C GLY A 73 -7.69 27.42 2.53
N ASN A 74 -6.57 27.27 1.82
CA ASN A 74 -6.11 25.98 1.32
C ASN A 74 -5.43 25.15 2.43
N PRO A 75 -5.50 23.81 2.38
CA PRO A 75 -4.76 22.95 3.30
C PRO A 75 -3.25 23.21 3.28
N ILE A 76 -2.64 23.37 4.45
CA ILE A 76 -1.19 23.34 4.58
C ILE A 76 -0.74 21.89 4.41
N VAL A 77 0.20 21.66 3.51
CA VAL A 77 0.75 20.33 3.24
C VAL A 77 2.22 20.25 3.61
N ARG A 78 2.68 19.06 3.97
CA ARG A 78 4.10 18.72 4.12
C ARG A 78 4.48 17.59 3.18
N LYS A 79 5.75 17.55 2.76
CA LYS A 79 6.25 16.43 1.96
C LYS A 79 6.46 15.21 2.87
N ARG A 80 5.84 14.09 2.52
CA ARG A 80 6.00 12.80 3.21
C ARG A 80 6.51 11.75 2.23
N TYR A 81 7.43 10.92 2.71
CA TYR A 81 7.98 9.78 1.98
C TYR A 81 7.42 8.48 2.56
N SER A 82 7.40 7.42 1.73
CA SER A 82 6.94 6.11 2.17
C SER A 82 8.09 5.13 2.37
N ASP A 83 8.61 5.09 3.60
CA ASP A 83 9.69 4.16 3.98
C ASP A 83 9.27 2.70 3.84
N GLY A 84 7.99 2.39 4.09
CA GLY A 84 7.43 1.06 3.88
C GLY A 84 7.49 0.62 2.41
N LEU A 85 7.12 1.51 1.48
CA LEU A 85 7.24 1.22 0.04
C LEU A 85 8.70 1.15 -0.40
N MET A 86 9.58 2.00 0.15
CA MET A 86 11.02 1.92 -0.11
C MET A 86 11.60 0.56 0.31
N ALA A 87 11.30 0.12 1.53
CA ALA A 87 11.72 -1.19 2.03
C ALA A 87 11.13 -2.35 1.21
N PHE A 88 9.86 -2.24 0.81
CA PHE A 88 9.19 -3.23 -0.05
C PHE A 88 9.89 -3.34 -1.41
N LEU A 89 10.14 -2.22 -2.09
CA LEU A 89 10.83 -2.20 -3.38
C LEU A 89 12.25 -2.76 -3.28
N LEU A 90 12.99 -2.44 -2.22
CA LEU A 90 14.33 -3.00 -1.97
C LEU A 90 14.30 -4.52 -1.78
N ARG A 91 13.31 -5.03 -1.04
CA ARG A 91 13.13 -6.48 -0.85
C ARG A 91 12.74 -7.20 -2.14
N ALA A 92 11.88 -6.59 -2.95
CA ALA A 92 11.47 -7.14 -4.24
C ALA A 92 12.65 -7.25 -5.23
N HIS A 93 13.48 -6.19 -5.33
CA HIS A 93 14.55 -6.10 -6.33
C HIS A 93 15.91 -6.63 -5.87
N ARG A 94 16.15 -6.73 -4.56
CA ARG A 94 17.43 -7.18 -3.97
C ARG A 94 17.20 -8.20 -2.84
N PRO A 95 16.41 -9.27 -3.05
CA PRO A 95 15.96 -10.16 -1.97
C PRO A 95 17.11 -10.82 -1.22
N SER A 96 18.22 -11.17 -1.88
CA SER A 96 19.41 -11.76 -1.23
C SER A 96 20.05 -10.86 -0.17
N ARG A 97 19.91 -9.54 -0.30
CA ARG A 97 20.46 -8.56 0.66
C ARG A 97 19.48 -8.22 1.78
N PHE A 98 18.17 -8.34 1.53
CA PHE A 98 17.12 -7.82 2.43
C PHE A 98 16.15 -8.87 2.99
N ARG A 99 16.29 -10.17 2.67
CA ARG A 99 15.45 -11.25 3.24
C ARG A 99 15.82 -11.66 4.67
N ALA A 100 17.04 -11.41 5.13
CA ALA A 100 17.62 -12.01 6.34
C ALA A 100 17.02 -11.59 7.71
N GLY A 101 15.89 -10.87 7.74
CA GLY A 101 15.32 -10.32 8.98
C GLY A 101 13.94 -10.84 9.38
N MET A 102 13.24 -11.62 8.55
CA MET A 102 11.86 -12.06 8.85
C MET A 102 11.74 -13.41 9.59
N ASP A 103 12.83 -14.18 9.73
CA ASP A 103 12.80 -15.47 10.42
C ASP A 103 12.95 -15.36 11.95
N GLN A 104 13.06 -14.15 12.53
CA GLN A 104 13.40 -13.93 13.95
C GLN A 104 12.34 -13.17 14.78
N ASP A 105 11.14 -12.87 14.26
CA ASP A 105 10.07 -12.20 15.03
C ASP A 105 8.83 -13.09 15.27
N GLY A 106 9.10 -14.37 15.55
CA GLY A 106 8.13 -15.35 16.05
C GLY A 106 8.07 -15.44 17.59
N ARG A 107 8.40 -14.39 18.34
CA ARG A 107 8.23 -14.37 19.80
C ARG A 107 7.11 -13.43 20.22
N SER A 108 5.97 -14.08 20.50
CA SER A 108 4.91 -13.62 21.39
C SER A 108 5.49 -12.90 22.61
N GLY A 109 5.46 -11.58 22.59
CA GLY A 109 5.68 -10.74 23.76
C GLY A 109 4.34 -10.50 24.45
N THR A 110 3.91 -11.45 25.28
CA THR A 110 2.86 -11.15 26.27
C THR A 110 3.44 -10.09 27.20
N ILE A 111 3.03 -8.82 27.01
CA ILE A 111 3.40 -7.72 27.90
C ILE A 111 2.65 -7.98 29.22
N SER A 112 3.36 -8.51 30.22
CA SER A 112 2.87 -8.52 31.60
C SER A 112 3.22 -7.18 32.22
N ILE A 113 2.20 -6.35 32.45
CA ILE A 113 2.33 -5.11 33.20
C ILE A 113 2.16 -5.47 34.68
N SER A 114 3.27 -5.56 35.41
CA SER A 114 3.25 -5.58 36.88
C SER A 114 3.26 -4.13 37.38
N ILE A 115 2.11 -3.65 37.85
CA ILE A 115 2.01 -2.37 38.55
C ILE A 115 2.46 -2.61 40.00
N SER A 116 3.65 -2.13 40.38
CA SER A 116 4.00 -2.01 41.80
C SER A 116 3.40 -0.71 42.33
N SER A 117 2.42 -0.85 43.21
CA SER A 117 1.86 0.28 43.95
C SER A 117 2.80 0.63 45.09
N ASP A 118 3.70 1.59 44.88
CA ASP A 118 4.36 2.31 45.97
C ASP A 118 3.79 3.73 46.01
N ASP A 119 2.68 3.85 46.73
CA ASP A 119 2.20 5.13 47.24
C ASP A 119 1.74 4.91 48.67
N SER A 120 2.61 5.26 49.61
CA SER A 120 2.30 5.46 51.02
C SER A 120 3.30 6.47 51.58
N ALA A 121 3.14 7.70 51.13
CA ALA A 121 3.59 8.86 51.87
C ALA A 121 2.64 9.06 53.06
N LEU A 122 3.09 8.72 54.27
CA LEU A 122 2.77 9.41 55.53
C LEU A 122 3.96 9.25 56.50
#